data_AF-C5FFG9-F1
#
_entry.id   AF-C5FFG9-F1
#
_cell.length_a   1.000
_cell.length_b   1.000
_cell.length_c   1.000
_cell.angle_alpha   90.00
_cell.angle_beta   90.00
_cell.angle_gamma   90.00
#
_symmetry.space_group_name_H-M   'P 1'
#
loop_
_entity.id
_entity.type
_entity.pdbx_description
1 polymer ?
#
loop_
_entity_poly.entity_id
_entity_poly.type
_entity_poly.pdbx_seq_one_letter_code
_entity_poly.pdbx_strand_id
1 'polypeptide(L)'
;MITLASHEQAIDHLELSGIGIQRNFRKNPLRRSFHPLSKLLRVHVVRMNDPHFGTTALDSAHLEIVTFQGRDYQKYALDNQIYFAPIDDVPSNALLIHKQEEIERLELEQQVFSRVFDDRIIFPPIQQLAKVLDCGYGSGAWAVEVAEQYPNCEVIGIDVSPHMKPDDMPDNLWLQVDDLNRTFTFRSNQFDLIHSRLVSSGLDKERWPRYLRDIASVWDTFRCLKRGGWVQMVEIYFNVQSDSGTLTESHCLRRWSRDYIAALEGVKDLRSGMKLANLMASAGLVDIESKMIPLPLSGWSTDPRMRAIGEANRENTHLFLESLGLYPLMHRLDMPEVQFQELLAGARQEASDPSLKAYIPLYICIGRKP
;
A
#
# COMPACT_ATOMS: atom_id res chain seq x y z
N MET A 1 48.76 -43.78 -8.67
CA MET A 1 47.80 -42.68 -8.93
C MET A 1 47.15 -42.34 -7.61
N ILE A 2 47.91 -41.65 -6.75
CA ILE A 2 47.71 -40.23 -6.37
C ILE A 2 46.38 -40.03 -5.66
N THR A 3 46.43 -40.21 -4.34
CA THR A 3 45.53 -39.61 -3.36
C THR A 3 46.30 -38.46 -2.71
N LEU A 4 45.82 -37.24 -2.91
CA LEU A 4 46.19 -35.99 -2.22
C LEU A 4 44.87 -35.27 -1.95
N ALA A 5 44.68 -34.42 -0.96
CA ALA A 5 45.24 -34.17 0.36
C ALA A 5 44.26 -33.17 0.98
N SER A 6 44.11 -33.21 2.30
CA SER A 6 43.37 -32.28 3.15
C SER A 6 43.72 -30.81 2.91
N HIS A 7 42.75 -29.91 3.08
CA HIS A 7 43.01 -28.58 3.61
C HIS A 7 41.89 -28.12 4.54
N GLU A 8 42.35 -27.79 5.74
CA GLU A 8 41.66 -27.24 6.91
C GLU A 8 41.88 -25.72 6.94
N GLN A 9 41.13 -25.02 7.82
CA GLN A 9 41.22 -23.59 8.22
C GLN A 9 40.49 -22.57 7.33
N ALA A 10 39.80 -21.54 7.82
CA ALA A 10 39.67 -20.96 9.16
C ALA A 10 38.28 -20.30 9.32
N ILE A 11 37.68 -20.41 10.51
CA ILE A 11 36.54 -19.60 10.95
C ILE A 11 37.09 -18.65 12.00
N ASP A 12 37.16 -17.36 11.67
CA ASP A 12 37.47 -16.31 12.62
C ASP A 12 36.21 -15.87 13.37
N HIS A 13 36.33 -15.89 14.69
CA HIS A 13 35.43 -15.33 15.68
C HIS A 13 35.42 -13.79 15.60
N LEU A 14 34.24 -13.18 15.74
CA LEU A 14 34.13 -11.83 16.29
C LEU A 14 32.94 -11.74 17.25
N GLU A 15 33.27 -11.26 18.44
CA GLU A 15 32.53 -11.30 19.68
C GLU A 15 31.32 -10.35 19.71
N LEU A 16 30.23 -10.80 20.33
CA LEU A 16 29.07 -10.00 20.70
C LEU A 16 29.28 -9.40 22.09
N SER A 17 29.64 -8.11 22.15
CA SER A 17 29.56 -7.33 23.39
C SER A 17 28.22 -6.59 23.45
N GLY A 18 27.42 -6.92 24.46
CA GLY A 18 26.09 -6.37 24.67
C GLY A 18 26.07 -4.94 25.18
N ILE A 19 24.95 -4.25 24.92
CA ILE A 19 24.47 -3.12 25.72
C ILE A 19 22.96 -3.31 25.86
N GLY A 20 22.53 -3.70 27.07
CA GLY A 20 21.14 -3.70 27.47
C GLY A 20 20.69 -2.29 27.86
N ILE A 21 19.53 -1.86 27.36
CA ILE A 21 18.87 -0.63 27.80
C ILE A 21 17.53 -1.01 28.42
N GLN A 22 17.44 -0.91 29.75
CA GLN A 22 16.21 -1.04 30.52
C GLN A 22 15.30 0.17 30.27
N ARG A 23 14.05 -0.06 29.86
CA ARG A 23 13.00 0.97 29.79
C ARG A 23 12.29 1.07 31.15
N ASN A 24 12.44 2.21 31.82
CA ASN A 24 11.71 2.56 33.04
C ASN A 24 10.33 3.13 32.71
N PHE A 25 9.26 2.40 33.06
CA PHE A 25 7.90 2.93 33.08
C PHE A 25 7.64 3.68 34.39
N ARG A 26 7.31 4.98 34.31
CA ARG A 26 6.64 5.70 35.40
C ARG A 26 5.26 6.16 34.94
N LYS A 27 4.22 5.58 35.57
CA LYS A 27 2.82 6.01 35.50
C LYS A 27 2.64 7.27 36.35
N ASN A 28 1.89 8.25 35.85
CA ASN A 28 1.26 9.26 36.70
C ASN A 28 -0.13 9.61 36.13
N PRO A 29 -1.23 9.47 36.89
CA PRO A 29 -2.58 9.70 36.39
C PRO A 29 -3.06 11.12 36.76
N LEU A 30 -3.54 11.89 35.79
CA LEU A 30 -4.32 13.10 36.07
C LEU A 30 -5.65 13.06 35.31
N ARG A 31 -6.72 13.08 36.12
CA ARG A 31 -8.13 13.15 35.75
C ARG A 31 -8.40 14.29 34.76
N ARG A 32 -9.16 14.04 33.70
CA ARG A 32 -9.78 15.08 32.87
C ARG A 32 -11.30 15.04 33.03
N SER A 33 -11.85 16.18 33.41
CA SER A 33 -13.29 16.49 33.42
C SER A 33 -13.79 16.69 31.99
N PHE A 34 -14.97 16.13 31.69
CA PHE A 34 -15.64 16.19 30.39
C PHE A 34 -16.37 17.52 30.20
N HIS A 35 -16.16 18.16 29.05
CA HIS A 35 -17.09 19.09 28.40
C HIS A 35 -17.10 18.79 26.89
N PRO A 36 -18.26 18.76 26.22
CA PRO A 36 -18.36 18.40 24.81
C PRO A 36 -18.01 19.61 23.95
N LEU A 37 -16.91 19.55 23.22
CA LEU A 37 -16.60 20.48 22.14
C LEU A 37 -16.80 19.73 20.81
N SER A 38 -17.74 20.23 20.02
CA SER A 38 -17.85 19.97 18.60
C SER A 38 -16.50 20.28 17.93
N LYS A 39 -15.72 19.24 17.63
CA LYS A 39 -14.51 19.38 16.80
C LYS A 39 -14.98 19.65 15.36
N LEU A 40 -15.07 20.92 14.98
CA LEU A 40 -14.87 21.28 13.58
C LEU A 40 -13.48 20.77 13.19
N LEU A 41 -13.42 19.83 12.24
CA LEU A 41 -12.19 19.49 11.52
C LEU A 41 -11.71 20.76 10.81
N ARG A 42 -10.79 21.49 11.43
CA ARG A 42 -10.02 22.53 10.76
C ARG A 42 -8.83 21.86 10.11
N VAL A 43 -8.97 21.47 8.85
CA VAL A 43 -7.81 21.37 7.96
C VAL A 43 -7.33 22.80 7.76
N HIS A 44 -6.27 23.18 8.49
CA HIS A 44 -5.74 24.53 8.41
C HIS A 44 -5.14 24.76 7.02
N VAL A 45 -5.81 25.62 6.26
CA VAL A 45 -5.22 26.42 5.19
C VAL A 45 -4.10 27.26 5.79
N VAL A 46 -2.88 27.06 5.28
CA VAL A 46 -1.71 27.95 5.24
C VAL A 46 -1.43 28.75 6.53
N ARG A 47 -0.36 28.39 7.24
CA ARG A 47 0.41 29.38 8.02
C ARG A 47 1.64 29.79 7.21
N MET A 48 1.84 31.11 7.11
CA MET A 48 2.93 31.80 6.42
C MET A 48 4.29 31.14 6.76
N ASN A 49 4.76 30.30 5.82
CA ASN A 49 6.10 29.71 5.62
C ASN A 49 6.03 28.36 4.83
N ASP A 50 4.84 27.92 4.39
CA ASP A 50 4.61 26.69 3.61
C ASP A 50 4.98 26.84 2.10
N PRO A 51 5.82 25.94 1.52
CA PRO A 51 6.30 26.02 0.15
C PRO A 51 5.30 25.67 -0.97
N HIS A 52 4.01 25.41 -0.71
CA HIS A 52 3.03 25.05 -1.75
C HIS A 52 1.96 26.12 -2.02
N PHE A 53 2.33 27.10 -2.85
CA PHE A 53 1.36 27.82 -3.68
C PHE A 53 0.60 26.81 -4.57
N GLY A 54 -0.68 26.54 -4.28
CA GLY A 54 -1.53 25.74 -5.17
C GLY A 54 -2.63 24.90 -4.52
N THR A 55 -2.68 24.79 -3.19
CA THR A 55 -3.74 24.03 -2.51
C THR A 55 -4.99 24.88 -2.28
N THR A 56 -6.16 24.27 -2.44
CA THR A 56 -7.45 24.91 -2.16
C THR A 56 -8.09 24.29 -0.91
N ALA A 57 -9.12 24.95 -0.37
CA ALA A 57 -9.91 24.34 0.70
C ALA A 57 -10.50 23.01 0.22
N LEU A 58 -10.53 22.02 1.11
CA LEU A 58 -11.11 20.72 0.85
C LEU A 58 -12.62 20.85 0.66
N ASP A 59 -13.14 20.34 -0.46
CA ASP A 59 -14.58 20.25 -0.68
C ASP A 59 -15.18 19.26 0.32
N SER A 60 -16.29 19.64 0.95
CA SER A 60 -17.07 18.79 1.85
C SER A 60 -17.45 17.45 1.23
N ALA A 61 -17.59 17.36 -0.09
CA ALA A 61 -17.88 16.11 -0.78
C ALA A 61 -16.83 15.00 -0.50
N HIS A 62 -15.56 15.36 -0.31
CA HIS A 62 -14.49 14.41 0.01
C HIS A 62 -14.53 13.90 1.46
N LEU A 63 -15.36 14.51 2.33
CA LEU A 63 -15.53 14.12 3.73
C LEU A 63 -16.76 13.24 3.97
N GLU A 64 -17.61 13.05 2.96
CA GLU A 64 -18.83 12.26 3.08
C GLU A 64 -18.50 10.76 3.12
N ILE A 65 -19.11 10.07 4.09
CA ILE A 65 -18.95 8.62 4.32
C ILE A 65 -20.28 7.92 4.13
N VAL A 66 -20.24 6.72 3.55
CA VAL A 66 -21.36 5.78 3.51
C VAL A 66 -20.98 4.52 4.27
N THR A 67 -21.84 4.07 5.18
CA THR A 67 -21.65 2.79 5.87
C THR A 67 -22.37 1.69 5.10
N PHE A 68 -21.64 0.63 4.77
CA PHE A 68 -22.18 -0.57 4.14
C PHE A 68 -21.69 -1.79 4.91
N GLN A 69 -22.63 -2.64 5.37
CA GLN A 69 -22.31 -3.85 6.14
C GLN A 69 -21.38 -3.59 7.34
N GLY A 70 -21.58 -2.47 8.04
CA GLY A 70 -20.81 -2.06 9.22
C GLY A 70 -19.41 -1.50 8.93
N ARG A 71 -19.01 -1.39 7.67
CA ARG A 71 -17.76 -0.78 7.21
C ARG A 71 -18.01 0.60 6.61
N ASP A 72 -17.08 1.52 6.78
CA ASP A 72 -17.22 2.89 6.31
C ASP A 72 -16.46 3.10 5.01
N TYR A 73 -17.10 3.73 4.02
CA TYR A 73 -16.55 3.96 2.68
C TYR A 73 -16.63 5.44 2.34
N GLN A 74 -15.64 5.95 1.60
CA GLN A 74 -15.71 7.32 1.11
C GLN A 74 -16.78 7.43 0.02
N LYS A 75 -17.82 8.24 0.25
CA LYS A 75 -18.94 8.39 -0.69
C LYS A 75 -18.49 8.90 -2.06
N TYR A 76 -17.61 9.92 -2.07
CA TYR A 76 -17.04 10.45 -3.31
C TYR A 76 -16.37 9.37 -4.17
N ALA A 77 -15.58 8.50 -3.54
CA ALA A 77 -14.89 7.43 -4.26
C ALA A 77 -15.88 6.40 -4.83
N LEU A 78 -16.93 6.05 -4.09
CA LEU A 78 -17.96 5.13 -4.58
C LEU A 78 -18.76 5.72 -5.75
N ASP A 79 -19.26 6.96 -5.60
CA ASP A 79 -20.07 7.64 -6.61
C ASP A 79 -19.32 7.83 -7.93
N ASN A 80 -18.01 8.06 -7.85
CA ASN A 80 -17.13 8.25 -9.01
C ASN A 80 -16.42 6.95 -9.43
N GLN A 81 -16.76 5.80 -8.83
CA GLN A 81 -16.15 4.50 -9.14
C GLN A 81 -14.62 4.45 -8.99
N ILE A 82 -14.06 5.27 -8.11
CA ILE A 82 -12.62 5.41 -7.88
C ILE A 82 -12.11 4.25 -7.04
N TYR A 83 -12.61 4.08 -5.82
CA TYR A 83 -12.12 3.10 -4.85
C TYR A 83 -13.29 2.47 -4.09
N PHE A 84 -13.23 1.16 -3.89
CA PHE A 84 -14.33 0.36 -3.35
C PHE A 84 -13.96 -0.38 -2.04
N ALA A 85 -12.82 -0.04 -1.43
CA ALA A 85 -12.46 -0.58 -0.13
C ALA A 85 -12.89 0.39 0.98
N PRO A 86 -13.05 -0.11 2.21
CA PRO A 86 -13.35 0.73 3.37
C PRO A 86 -12.24 1.75 3.66
N ILE A 87 -12.57 2.71 4.53
CA ILE A 87 -11.71 3.78 5.04
C ILE A 87 -11.93 3.97 6.55
N ASP A 88 -12.46 2.95 7.22
CA ASP A 88 -12.81 3.04 8.64
C ASP A 88 -11.60 3.33 9.52
N ASP A 89 -11.76 4.38 10.32
CA ASP A 89 -10.94 4.77 11.47
C ASP A 89 -11.74 4.48 12.76
N VAL A 90 -11.07 4.43 13.91
CA VAL A 90 -11.60 4.08 15.24
C VAL A 90 -12.96 4.75 15.50
N PRO A 91 -13.99 4.03 15.96
CA PRO A 91 -15.30 4.62 16.17
C PRO A 91 -15.31 5.57 17.37
N SER A 92 -15.96 6.73 17.21
CA SER A 92 -16.35 7.59 18.35
C SER A 92 -17.35 6.91 19.31
N ASN A 93 -17.80 5.70 18.99
CA ASN A 93 -18.75 4.87 19.74
C ASN A 93 -18.32 3.38 19.70
N ALA A 94 -17.46 2.99 20.64
CA ALA A 94 -16.91 1.64 20.84
C ALA A 94 -17.94 0.56 21.29
N LEU A 95 -19.09 0.45 20.61
CA LEU A 95 -20.15 -0.53 20.94
C LEU A 95 -20.24 -1.71 19.96
N LEU A 96 -19.42 -1.76 18.91
CA LEU A 96 -19.39 -2.88 17.96
C LEU A 96 -18.07 -3.63 18.09
N ILE A 97 -18.12 -4.81 18.70
CA ILE A 97 -16.98 -5.65 19.11
C ILE A 97 -16.28 -6.38 17.92
N HIS A 98 -16.62 -6.03 16.67
CA HIS A 98 -16.14 -6.72 15.48
C HIS A 98 -15.77 -5.80 14.30
N LYS A 99 -15.50 -4.50 14.56
CA LYS A 99 -15.02 -3.63 13.48
C LYS A 99 -13.53 -3.91 13.27
N GLN A 100 -13.20 -4.60 12.18
CA GLN A 100 -11.81 -4.72 11.74
C GLN A 100 -11.41 -3.44 11.01
N GLU A 101 -10.35 -2.79 11.49
CA GLU A 101 -9.94 -1.47 11.05
C GLU A 101 -9.13 -1.55 9.75
N GLU A 102 -9.51 -0.76 8.74
CA GLU A 102 -8.77 -0.72 7.49
C GLU A 102 -7.37 -0.10 7.67
N ILE A 103 -7.25 0.90 8.55
CA ILE A 103 -5.96 1.52 8.86
C ILE A 103 -4.99 0.49 9.43
N GLU A 104 -5.39 -0.30 10.43
CA GLU A 104 -4.57 -1.37 11.01
C GLU A 104 -4.18 -2.43 9.96
N ARG A 105 -5.10 -2.77 9.04
CA ARG A 105 -4.78 -3.69 7.93
C ARG A 105 -3.67 -3.12 7.06
N LEU A 106 -3.76 -1.86 6.65
CA LEU A 106 -2.76 -1.19 5.81
C LEU A 106 -1.40 -1.05 6.53
N GLU A 107 -1.40 -0.82 7.84
CA GLU A 107 -0.18 -0.84 8.65
C GLU A 107 0.45 -2.22 8.73
N LEU A 108 -0.35 -3.27 8.91
CA LEU A 108 0.12 -4.65 8.89
C LEU A 108 0.68 -5.03 7.51
N GLU A 109 0.04 -4.57 6.44
CA GLU A 109 0.54 -4.73 5.07
C GLU A 109 1.92 -4.05 4.89
N GLN A 110 2.10 -2.83 5.41
CA GLN A 110 3.41 -2.16 5.39
C GLN A 110 4.45 -2.98 6.14
N GLN A 111 4.13 -3.53 7.32
CA GLN A 111 5.07 -4.38 8.07
C GLN A 111 5.45 -5.66 7.31
N VAL A 112 4.51 -6.27 6.58
CA VAL A 112 4.80 -7.41 5.70
C VAL A 112 5.75 -6.98 4.59
N PHE A 113 5.51 -5.83 3.96
CA PHE A 113 6.35 -5.32 2.90
C PHE A 113 7.76 -4.95 3.36
N SER A 114 7.94 -4.35 4.54
CA SER A 114 9.27 -4.12 5.12
C SER A 114 10.04 -5.45 5.23
N ARG A 115 9.39 -6.53 5.68
CA ARG A 115 10.02 -7.87 5.71
C ARG A 115 10.34 -8.41 4.31
N VAL A 116 9.43 -8.23 3.34
CA VAL A 116 9.65 -8.65 1.95
C VAL A 116 10.84 -7.93 1.31
N PHE A 117 11.09 -6.69 1.71
CA PHE A 117 12.12 -5.83 1.16
C PHE A 117 13.36 -5.70 2.04
N ASP A 118 13.52 -6.54 3.08
CA ASP A 118 14.65 -6.49 4.02
C ASP A 118 14.85 -5.10 4.62
N ASP A 119 13.75 -4.49 5.08
CA ASP A 119 13.62 -3.15 5.64
C ASP A 119 14.06 -2.01 4.70
N ARG A 120 14.24 -2.32 3.40
CA ARG A 120 14.54 -1.32 2.38
C ARG A 120 13.25 -0.65 1.91
N ILE A 121 13.11 0.65 2.16
CA ILE A 121 11.94 1.44 1.75
C ILE A 121 12.09 2.11 0.37
N ILE A 122 13.32 2.49 -0.01
CA ILE A 122 13.66 3.08 -1.31
C ILE A 122 14.59 2.14 -2.09
N PHE A 123 14.10 1.66 -3.23
CA PHE A 123 14.78 0.72 -4.14
C PHE A 123 15.72 1.36 -5.16
N PRO A 124 15.43 2.54 -5.74
CA PRO A 124 16.38 3.15 -6.67
C PRO A 124 17.64 3.67 -5.94
N PRO A 125 18.80 3.70 -6.60
CA PRO A 125 20.05 4.18 -6.01
C PRO A 125 20.12 5.73 -5.98
N ILE A 126 19.26 6.36 -5.17
CA ILE A 126 19.21 7.83 -5.05
C ILE A 126 20.29 8.31 -4.06
N GLN A 127 21.19 9.17 -4.52
CA GLN A 127 22.26 9.72 -3.68
C GLN A 127 21.77 10.82 -2.72
N GLN A 128 20.88 11.70 -3.22
CA GLN A 128 20.32 12.80 -2.44
C GLN A 128 18.81 12.84 -2.64
N LEU A 129 18.09 12.47 -1.60
CA LEU A 129 16.64 12.51 -1.54
C LEU A 129 16.21 13.81 -0.86
N ALA A 130 15.77 14.79 -1.64
CA ALA A 130 15.31 16.07 -1.10
C ALA A 130 13.79 16.21 -1.10
N LYS A 131 13.10 15.59 -2.07
CA LYS A 131 11.65 15.68 -2.19
C LYS A 131 11.00 14.43 -2.78
N VAL A 132 10.00 13.89 -2.10
CA VAL A 132 9.24 12.68 -2.47
C VAL A 132 7.75 12.98 -2.64
N LEU A 133 7.13 12.34 -3.62
CA LEU A 133 5.67 12.22 -3.72
C LEU A 133 5.27 10.77 -3.49
N ASP A 134 4.37 10.52 -2.54
CA ASP A 134 3.69 9.25 -2.33
C ASP A 134 2.27 9.34 -2.92
N CYS A 135 1.98 8.52 -3.93
CA CYS A 135 0.68 8.50 -4.60
C CYS A 135 -0.19 7.34 -4.09
N GLY A 136 -1.34 7.70 -3.50
CA GLY A 136 -2.25 6.77 -2.84
C GLY A 136 -1.73 6.37 -1.47
N TYR A 137 -1.50 7.35 -0.59
CA TYR A 137 -0.81 7.11 0.69
C TYR A 137 -1.56 6.17 1.63
N GLY A 138 -2.87 5.97 1.45
CA GLY A 138 -3.66 5.08 2.31
C GLY A 138 -3.61 5.50 3.78
N SER A 139 -3.08 4.65 4.66
CA SER A 139 -2.84 4.98 6.07
C SER A 139 -1.68 5.97 6.29
N GLY A 140 -0.89 6.25 5.26
CA GLY A 140 0.31 7.08 5.34
C GLY A 140 1.54 6.37 5.92
N ALA A 141 1.45 5.08 6.28
CA ALA A 141 2.53 4.35 6.95
C ALA A 141 3.87 4.39 6.19
N TRP A 142 3.83 4.25 4.85
CA TRP A 142 5.04 4.36 4.02
C TRP A 142 5.62 5.79 4.04
N ALA A 143 4.76 6.80 3.88
CA ALA A 143 5.19 8.20 3.86
C ALA A 143 5.77 8.65 5.21
N VAL A 144 5.18 8.19 6.33
CA VAL A 144 5.71 8.41 7.68
C VAL A 144 7.09 7.78 7.81
N GLU A 145 7.26 6.51 7.42
CA GLU A 145 8.55 5.81 7.52
C GLU A 145 9.64 6.50 6.67
N VAL A 146 9.31 6.98 5.46
CA VAL A 146 10.26 7.78 4.67
C VAL A 146 10.60 9.11 5.35
N ALA A 147 9.61 9.83 5.88
CA ALA A 147 9.83 11.10 6.53
C ALA A 147 10.73 10.97 7.78
N GLU A 148 10.55 9.89 8.55
CA GLU A 148 11.37 9.57 9.73
C GLU A 148 12.80 9.14 9.35
N GLN A 149 12.96 8.30 8.32
CA GLN A 149 14.29 7.85 7.87
C GLN A 149 15.09 8.96 7.16
N TYR A 150 14.40 9.92 6.54
CA TYR A 150 15.00 11.01 5.77
C TYR A 150 14.50 12.38 6.29
N PRO A 151 14.94 12.84 7.47
CA PRO A 151 14.42 14.06 8.11
C PRO A 151 14.68 15.36 7.32
N ASN A 152 15.62 15.33 6.36
CA ASN A 152 15.91 16.45 5.46
C ASN A 152 15.14 16.38 4.13
N CYS A 153 14.33 15.33 3.93
CA CYS A 153 13.52 15.15 2.74
C CYS A 153 12.11 15.69 2.98
N GLU A 154 11.59 16.49 2.05
CA GLU A 154 10.20 16.89 2.01
C GLU A 154 9.36 15.73 1.46
N VAL A 155 8.40 15.22 2.23
CA VAL A 155 7.52 14.12 1.80
C VAL A 155 6.12 14.66 1.61
N ILE A 156 5.57 14.48 0.42
CA ILE A 156 4.18 14.82 0.11
C ILE A 156 3.44 13.52 -0.16
N GLY A 157 2.33 13.27 0.54
CA GLY A 157 1.40 12.19 0.20
C GLY A 157 0.13 12.76 -0.43
N ILE A 158 -0.39 12.10 -1.46
CA ILE A 158 -1.73 12.36 -2.00
C ILE A 158 -2.62 11.12 -1.96
N ASP A 159 -3.88 11.30 -1.60
CA ASP A 159 -4.91 10.25 -1.65
C ASP A 159 -6.28 10.89 -1.91
N VAL A 160 -7.22 10.15 -2.47
CA VAL A 160 -8.59 10.65 -2.70
C VAL A 160 -9.34 10.82 -1.37
N SER A 161 -8.96 10.05 -0.35
CA SER A 161 -9.56 10.05 0.98
C SER A 161 -8.70 10.78 2.01
N PRO A 162 -9.25 11.76 2.74
CA PRO A 162 -8.57 12.39 3.88
C PRO A 162 -8.67 11.58 5.18
N HIS A 163 -9.45 10.50 5.21
CA HIS A 163 -9.92 9.88 6.45
C HIS A 163 -8.89 8.97 7.12
N MET A 164 -7.91 8.48 6.38
CA MET A 164 -6.91 7.52 6.86
C MET A 164 -5.59 8.19 7.26
N LYS A 165 -5.57 9.52 7.36
CA LYS A 165 -4.36 10.26 7.72
C LYS A 165 -3.95 9.96 9.17
N PRO A 166 -2.66 9.79 9.48
CA PRO A 166 -2.19 9.66 10.86
C PRO A 166 -2.52 10.89 11.72
N ASP A 167 -2.70 10.67 13.02
CA ASP A 167 -2.90 11.75 14.01
C ASP A 167 -1.61 12.53 14.26
N ASP A 168 -0.49 11.82 14.44
CA ASP A 168 0.83 12.38 14.66
C ASP A 168 1.65 12.24 13.37
N MET A 169 2.00 13.38 12.74
CA MET A 169 2.78 13.42 11.51
C MET A 169 4.18 14.01 11.76
N PRO A 170 5.25 13.46 11.14
CA PRO A 170 6.56 14.11 11.10
C PRO A 170 6.49 15.53 10.51
N ASP A 171 7.34 16.44 10.99
CA ASP A 171 7.35 17.86 10.57
C ASP A 171 7.67 18.06 9.08
N ASN A 172 8.27 17.06 8.43
CA ASN A 172 8.64 17.03 7.03
C ASN A 172 7.67 16.21 6.15
N LEU A 173 6.47 15.88 6.66
CA LEU A 173 5.42 15.17 5.94
C LEU A 173 4.16 16.04 5.76
N TRP A 174 3.66 16.11 4.53
CA TRP A 174 2.40 16.78 4.19
C TRP A 174 1.48 15.85 3.41
N LEU A 175 0.32 15.52 3.99
CA LEU A 175 -0.72 14.73 3.33
C LEU A 175 -1.80 15.64 2.75
N GLN A 176 -2.16 15.40 1.49
CA GLN A 176 -3.11 16.21 0.72
C GLN A 176 -4.17 15.32 0.08
N VAL A 177 -5.34 15.90 -0.20
CA VAL A 177 -6.38 15.20 -0.95
C VAL A 177 -6.19 15.49 -2.44
N ASP A 178 -6.00 14.44 -3.24
CA ASP A 178 -5.97 14.54 -4.70
C ASP A 178 -6.44 13.23 -5.34
N ASP A 179 -7.06 13.35 -6.52
CA ASP A 179 -7.57 12.20 -7.28
C ASP A 179 -6.56 11.81 -8.35
N LEU A 180 -5.93 10.65 -8.18
CA LEU A 180 -4.95 10.11 -9.13
C LEU A 180 -5.53 9.90 -10.54
N ASN A 181 -6.85 9.83 -10.70
CA ASN A 181 -7.52 9.75 -12.00
C ASN A 181 -7.60 11.09 -12.74
N ARG A 182 -7.24 12.20 -12.08
CA ARG A 182 -7.12 13.53 -12.67
C ARG A 182 -5.68 13.82 -13.06
N THR A 183 -5.51 14.82 -13.93
CA THR A 183 -4.19 15.35 -14.28
C THR A 183 -3.53 15.95 -13.05
N PHE A 184 -2.25 15.63 -12.83
CA PHE A 184 -1.51 16.17 -11.69
C PHE A 184 -1.39 17.69 -11.76
N THR A 185 -1.52 18.34 -10.61
CA THR A 185 -1.47 19.81 -10.48
C THR A 185 -0.12 20.32 -9.99
N PHE A 186 0.82 19.42 -9.71
CA PHE A 186 2.18 19.78 -9.28
C PHE A 186 2.95 20.51 -10.37
N ARG A 187 3.93 21.32 -9.95
CA ARG A 187 4.82 21.97 -10.91
C ARG A 187 5.78 20.97 -11.51
N SER A 188 6.31 21.30 -12.67
CA SER A 188 7.28 20.44 -13.32
C SER A 188 8.59 20.35 -12.55
N ASN A 189 9.23 19.18 -12.58
CA ASN A 189 10.58 18.91 -12.07
C ASN A 189 10.75 19.18 -10.56
N GLN A 190 9.82 18.70 -9.74
CA GLN A 190 9.83 18.93 -8.29
C GLN A 190 10.32 17.74 -7.46
N PHE A 191 10.10 16.51 -7.91
CA PHE A 191 10.34 15.31 -7.09
C PHE A 191 11.59 14.56 -7.53
N ASP A 192 12.38 14.10 -6.54
CA ASP A 192 13.50 13.19 -6.73
C ASP A 192 13.01 11.74 -6.84
N LEU A 193 11.95 11.41 -6.11
CA LEU A 193 11.26 10.12 -6.13
C LEU A 193 9.76 10.34 -6.20
N ILE A 194 9.08 9.58 -7.07
CA ILE A 194 7.64 9.40 -7.02
C ILE A 194 7.36 7.93 -6.74
N HIS A 195 6.72 7.67 -5.61
CA HIS A 195 6.33 6.36 -5.14
C HIS A 195 4.83 6.13 -5.38
N SER A 196 4.46 4.91 -5.74
CA SER A 196 3.06 4.49 -5.81
C SER A 196 2.95 3.01 -5.51
N ARG A 197 2.01 2.63 -4.65
CA ARG A 197 1.89 1.26 -4.15
C ARG A 197 0.43 0.84 -4.06
N LEU A 198 0.11 -0.29 -4.69
CA LEU A 198 -1.21 -0.92 -4.70
C LEU A 198 -2.36 0.02 -5.13
N VAL A 199 -2.10 0.96 -6.03
CA VAL A 199 -3.12 1.93 -6.48
C VAL A 199 -4.04 1.35 -7.56
N SER A 200 -3.81 0.13 -8.02
CA SER A 200 -4.59 -0.53 -9.08
C SER A 200 -6.09 -0.67 -8.80
N SER A 201 -6.48 -0.77 -7.53
CA SER A 201 -7.89 -0.77 -7.12
C SER A 201 -8.51 0.62 -7.12
N GLY A 202 -7.70 1.69 -7.08
CA GLY A 202 -8.12 3.09 -7.10
C GLY A 202 -8.00 3.77 -8.47
N LEU A 203 -7.10 3.28 -9.33
CA LEU A 203 -6.80 3.88 -10.63
C LEU A 203 -7.59 3.23 -11.76
N ASP A 204 -8.23 4.04 -12.60
CA ASP A 204 -8.99 3.57 -13.75
C ASP A 204 -8.10 2.89 -14.78
N LYS A 205 -8.63 1.85 -15.43
CA LYS A 205 -7.88 1.06 -16.41
C LYS A 205 -7.24 1.92 -17.52
N GLU A 206 -7.95 2.96 -17.96
CA GLU A 206 -7.54 3.85 -19.06
C GLU A 206 -6.59 4.95 -18.60
N ARG A 207 -6.49 5.15 -17.28
CA ARG A 207 -5.69 6.20 -16.68
C ARG A 207 -4.21 5.82 -16.63
N TRP A 208 -3.86 4.55 -16.47
CA TRP A 208 -2.46 4.06 -16.35
C TRP A 208 -1.44 4.71 -17.30
N PRO A 209 -1.68 4.77 -18.63
CA PRO A 209 -0.72 5.42 -19.54
C PRO A 209 -0.58 6.93 -19.28
N ARG A 210 -1.68 7.62 -18.97
CA ARG A 210 -1.66 9.05 -18.66
C ARG A 210 -1.02 9.31 -17.29
N TYR A 211 -1.26 8.44 -16.32
CA TYR A 211 -0.74 8.56 -14.96
C TYR A 211 0.78 8.57 -14.96
N LEU A 212 1.40 7.62 -15.68
CA LEU A 212 2.86 7.65 -15.85
C LEU A 212 3.36 8.81 -16.71
N ARG A 213 2.56 9.35 -17.63
CA ARG A 213 2.95 10.55 -18.37
C ARG A 213 2.99 11.79 -17.47
N ASP A 214 1.99 12.00 -16.62
CA ASP A 214 1.95 13.13 -15.69
C ASP A 214 3.11 13.07 -14.68
N ILE A 215 3.47 11.84 -14.26
CA ILE A 215 4.61 11.57 -13.38
C ILE A 215 5.95 11.83 -14.11
N ALA A 216 6.17 11.17 -15.25
CA ALA A 216 7.51 10.93 -15.78
C ALA A 216 7.71 11.22 -17.27
N SER A 217 6.69 11.66 -18.03
CA SER A 217 6.81 11.87 -19.48
C SER A 217 8.06 12.70 -19.82
N VAL A 218 8.92 12.17 -20.69
CA VAL A 218 10.09 12.92 -21.21
C VAL A 218 9.71 13.86 -22.35
N TRP A 219 8.51 13.70 -22.89
CA TRP A 219 8.00 14.41 -24.07
C TRP A 219 7.10 15.60 -23.73
N ASP A 220 6.69 15.73 -22.47
CA ASP A 220 5.79 16.78 -21.99
C ASP A 220 6.52 17.78 -21.08
N THR A 221 6.16 19.05 -21.15
CA THR A 221 6.68 20.11 -20.29
C THR A 221 6.04 20.14 -18.90
N PHE A 222 4.89 19.48 -18.70
CA PHE A 222 4.13 19.42 -17.44
C PHE A 222 4.36 18.11 -16.68
N ARG A 223 5.58 17.90 -16.16
CA ARG A 223 6.02 16.62 -15.59
C ARG A 223 6.56 16.74 -14.18
N CYS A 224 6.05 15.98 -13.22
CA CYS A 224 6.35 16.18 -11.80
C CYS A 224 7.79 15.74 -11.42
N LEU A 225 8.31 14.68 -12.04
CA LEU A 225 9.62 14.12 -11.71
C LEU A 225 10.79 14.94 -12.29
N LYS A 226 11.84 15.17 -11.49
CA LYS A 226 13.09 15.79 -11.93
C LYS A 226 13.83 14.92 -12.96
N ARG A 227 14.71 15.54 -13.75
CA ARG A 227 15.69 14.78 -14.54
C ARG A 227 16.61 14.00 -13.58
N GLY A 228 16.89 12.74 -13.89
CA GLY A 228 17.60 11.84 -12.98
C GLY A 228 16.76 11.32 -11.81
N GLY A 229 15.54 11.84 -11.60
CA GLY A 229 14.62 11.33 -10.58
C GLY A 229 14.06 9.96 -10.95
N TRP A 230 13.52 9.26 -9.95
CA TRP A 230 13.04 7.89 -10.07
C TRP A 230 11.54 7.74 -9.82
N VAL A 231 10.96 6.76 -10.49
CA VAL A 231 9.64 6.22 -10.16
C VAL A 231 9.87 4.86 -9.48
N GLN A 232 9.18 4.63 -8.37
CA GLN A 232 9.10 3.34 -7.69
C GLN A 232 7.65 2.91 -7.60
N MET A 233 7.34 1.74 -8.16
CA MET A 233 5.98 1.18 -8.14
C MET A 233 5.96 -0.23 -7.59
N VAL A 234 4.95 -0.52 -6.76
CA VAL A 234 4.69 -1.85 -6.22
C VAL A 234 3.22 -2.18 -6.45
N GLU A 235 2.93 -3.27 -7.17
CA GLU A 235 1.58 -3.70 -7.49
C GLU A 235 1.41 -5.21 -7.32
N ILE A 236 0.18 -5.67 -7.11
CA ILE A 236 -0.12 -7.10 -7.04
C ILE A 236 -0.93 -7.56 -8.25
N TYR A 237 -0.84 -8.86 -8.55
CA TYR A 237 -1.84 -9.52 -9.37
C TYR A 237 -2.89 -10.18 -8.48
N PHE A 238 -4.12 -9.64 -8.51
CA PHE A 238 -5.23 -10.06 -7.66
C PHE A 238 -5.74 -11.49 -7.89
N ASN A 239 -5.22 -12.18 -8.91
CA ASN A 239 -5.52 -13.58 -9.15
C ASN A 239 -4.52 -14.47 -8.40
N VAL A 240 -4.92 -15.03 -7.28
CA VAL A 240 -4.07 -15.90 -6.44
C VAL A 240 -3.51 -17.06 -7.25
N GLN A 241 -2.21 -17.31 -7.09
CA GLN A 241 -1.47 -18.40 -7.70
C GLN A 241 -1.08 -19.45 -6.66
N SER A 242 -0.53 -20.58 -7.11
CA SER A 242 -0.17 -21.71 -6.25
C SER A 242 1.05 -22.45 -6.81
N ASP A 243 2.01 -22.74 -5.93
CA ASP A 243 3.21 -23.53 -6.25
C ASP A 243 2.98 -25.04 -6.09
N SER A 244 1.83 -25.48 -5.58
CA SER A 244 1.50 -26.91 -5.44
C SER A 244 0.89 -27.49 -6.71
N GLY A 245 0.29 -26.64 -7.56
CA GLY A 245 -0.53 -27.07 -8.70
C GLY A 245 -1.88 -27.69 -8.31
N THR A 246 -2.25 -27.67 -7.02
CA THR A 246 -3.48 -28.30 -6.51
C THR A 246 -4.62 -27.30 -6.30
N LEU A 247 -4.34 -26.00 -6.36
CA LEU A 247 -5.37 -24.95 -6.30
C LEU A 247 -6.17 -24.95 -7.62
N THR A 248 -7.47 -25.20 -7.53
CA THR A 248 -8.39 -25.32 -8.68
C THR A 248 -9.49 -24.27 -8.66
N GLU A 249 -10.20 -24.09 -9.78
CA GLU A 249 -11.33 -23.14 -9.90
C GLU A 249 -12.52 -23.41 -8.96
N SER A 250 -12.60 -24.60 -8.33
CA SER A 250 -13.63 -24.91 -7.34
C SER A 250 -13.32 -24.37 -5.94
N HIS A 251 -12.04 -24.08 -5.65
CA HIS A 251 -11.59 -23.56 -4.36
C HIS A 251 -12.16 -22.15 -4.12
N CYS A 252 -12.61 -21.88 -2.89
CA CYS A 252 -13.15 -20.58 -2.51
C CYS A 252 -12.18 -19.42 -2.77
N LEU A 253 -10.89 -19.60 -2.57
CA LEU A 253 -9.85 -18.61 -2.82
C LEU A 253 -9.74 -18.24 -4.30
N ARG A 254 -9.85 -19.22 -5.21
CA ARG A 254 -9.90 -18.98 -6.65
C ARG A 254 -11.20 -18.31 -7.07
N ARG A 255 -12.33 -18.76 -6.52
CA ARG A 255 -13.63 -18.11 -6.74
C ARG A 255 -13.61 -16.66 -6.27
N TRP A 256 -13.03 -16.37 -5.10
CA TRP A 256 -12.87 -15.01 -4.58
C TRP A 256 -12.07 -14.13 -5.55
N SER A 257 -10.91 -14.59 -6.01
CA SER A 257 -10.11 -13.86 -7.01
C SER A 257 -10.87 -13.59 -8.29
N ARG A 258 -11.56 -14.61 -8.82
CA ARG A 258 -12.36 -14.49 -10.04
C ARG A 258 -13.49 -13.48 -9.86
N ASP A 259 -14.24 -13.59 -8.76
CA ASP A 259 -15.41 -12.76 -8.50
C ASP A 259 -14.98 -11.30 -8.22
N TYR A 260 -13.89 -11.08 -7.50
CA TYR A 260 -13.31 -9.73 -7.33
C TYR A 260 -12.89 -9.12 -8.68
N ILE A 261 -12.23 -9.90 -9.54
CA ILE A 261 -11.84 -9.44 -10.88
C ILE A 261 -13.07 -9.12 -11.73
N ALA A 262 -14.11 -9.95 -11.69
CA ALA A 262 -15.35 -9.73 -12.41
C ALA A 262 -16.08 -8.47 -11.90
N ALA A 263 -16.10 -8.25 -10.58
CA ALA A 263 -16.75 -7.08 -9.98
C ALA A 263 -16.14 -5.76 -10.49
N LEU A 264 -14.83 -5.72 -10.73
CA LEU A 264 -14.10 -4.53 -11.18
C LEU A 264 -13.82 -4.52 -12.69
N GLU A 265 -14.34 -5.50 -13.42
CA GLU A 265 -14.19 -5.60 -14.87
C GLU A 265 -14.75 -4.34 -15.55
N GLY A 266 -14.03 -3.87 -16.57
CA GLY A 266 -14.41 -2.66 -17.31
C GLY A 266 -13.99 -1.35 -16.63
N VAL A 267 -13.77 -1.33 -15.31
CA VAL A 267 -13.39 -0.14 -14.52
C VAL A 267 -11.90 -0.13 -14.18
N LYS A 268 -11.37 -1.20 -13.58
CA LYS A 268 -9.97 -1.28 -13.11
C LYS A 268 -9.14 -2.27 -13.93
N ASP A 269 -7.85 -2.01 -14.05
CA ASP A 269 -6.89 -2.96 -14.65
C ASP A 269 -6.13 -3.71 -13.55
N LEU A 270 -6.73 -4.78 -13.04
CA LEU A 270 -6.13 -5.61 -11.98
C LEU A 270 -4.95 -6.47 -12.46
N ARG A 271 -4.48 -6.27 -13.70
CA ARG A 271 -3.25 -6.84 -14.28
C ARG A 271 -2.17 -5.78 -14.52
N SER A 272 -2.39 -4.53 -14.10
CA SER A 272 -1.45 -3.40 -14.21
C SER A 272 -0.03 -3.74 -13.73
N GLY A 273 0.11 -4.49 -12.64
CA GLY A 273 1.41 -4.92 -12.10
C GLY A 273 2.30 -5.62 -13.13
N MET A 274 1.70 -6.46 -13.99
CA MET A 274 2.39 -7.16 -15.07
C MET A 274 2.84 -6.24 -16.21
N LYS A 275 2.28 -5.03 -16.26
CA LYS A 275 2.46 -4.06 -17.35
C LYS A 275 3.37 -2.90 -16.96
N LEU A 276 3.76 -2.77 -15.70
CA LEU A 276 4.49 -1.62 -15.17
C LEU A 276 5.75 -1.28 -15.98
N ALA A 277 6.59 -2.27 -16.28
CA ALA A 277 7.83 -2.04 -17.05
C ALA A 277 7.54 -1.46 -18.45
N ASN A 278 6.54 -1.99 -19.14
CA ASN A 278 6.13 -1.50 -20.46
C ASN A 278 5.49 -0.11 -20.38
N LEU A 279 4.69 0.15 -19.35
CA LEU A 279 4.09 1.46 -19.11
C LEU A 279 5.19 2.51 -18.83
N MET A 280 6.18 2.16 -17.99
CA MET A 280 7.33 3.02 -17.69
C MET A 280 8.16 3.32 -18.94
N ALA A 281 8.47 2.30 -19.75
CA ALA A 281 9.18 2.49 -21.02
C ALA A 281 8.39 3.37 -21.99
N SER A 282 7.08 3.18 -22.08
CA SER A 282 6.19 3.99 -22.92
C SER A 282 6.12 5.45 -22.47
N ALA A 283 6.33 5.73 -21.18
CA ALA A 283 6.46 7.08 -20.65
C ALA A 283 7.85 7.70 -20.88
N GLY A 284 8.81 6.92 -21.40
CA GLY A 284 10.18 7.36 -21.69
C GLY A 284 11.15 7.27 -20.52
N LEU A 285 10.82 6.50 -19.48
CA LEU A 285 11.77 6.15 -18.43
C LEU A 285 12.86 5.22 -18.98
N VAL A 286 14.04 5.29 -18.38
CA VAL A 286 15.23 4.48 -18.67
C VAL A 286 15.66 3.75 -17.39
N ASP A 287 16.67 2.89 -17.48
CA ASP A 287 17.17 2.10 -16.34
C ASP A 287 16.03 1.36 -15.60
N ILE A 288 15.13 0.76 -16.39
CA ILE A 288 13.93 0.10 -15.88
C ILE A 288 14.30 -1.27 -15.37
N GLU A 289 14.03 -1.52 -14.09
CA GLU A 289 14.16 -2.82 -13.47
C GLU A 289 12.79 -3.28 -12.97
N SER A 290 12.45 -4.55 -13.23
CA SER A 290 11.23 -5.15 -12.73
C SER A 290 11.49 -6.53 -12.14
N LYS A 291 10.84 -6.82 -11.02
CA LYS A 291 10.96 -8.09 -10.30
C LYS A 291 9.58 -8.52 -9.82
N MET A 292 9.27 -9.80 -10.00
CA MET A 292 8.11 -10.44 -9.38
C MET A 292 8.58 -11.25 -8.16
N ILE A 293 7.92 -11.06 -7.02
CA ILE A 293 8.11 -11.84 -5.81
C ILE A 293 6.81 -12.62 -5.55
N PRO A 294 6.86 -13.96 -5.38
CA PRO A 294 5.69 -14.72 -4.95
C PRO A 294 5.45 -14.45 -3.46
N LEU A 295 4.54 -13.54 -3.13
CA LEU A 295 4.21 -13.19 -1.74
C LEU A 295 3.34 -14.30 -1.11
N PRO A 296 3.86 -15.11 -0.18
CA PRO A 296 3.12 -16.23 0.37
C PRO A 296 1.95 -15.76 1.21
N LEU A 297 0.80 -16.42 1.10
CA LEU A 297 -0.38 -16.14 1.91
C LEU A 297 -0.29 -16.74 3.33
N SER A 298 0.61 -17.71 3.52
CA SER A 298 0.87 -18.40 4.78
C SER A 298 2.29 -19.00 4.80
N GLY A 299 2.71 -19.55 5.94
CA GLY A 299 4.06 -20.08 6.19
C GLY A 299 4.40 -21.41 5.50
N TRP A 300 4.16 -21.56 4.21
CA TRP A 300 4.32 -22.84 3.50
C TRP A 300 5.68 -23.04 2.81
N SER A 301 6.48 -21.98 2.64
CA SER A 301 7.76 -22.06 1.94
C SER A 301 8.79 -22.90 2.71
N THR A 302 9.63 -23.62 1.99
CA THR A 302 10.80 -24.30 2.59
C THR A 302 11.96 -23.33 2.83
N ASP A 303 11.99 -22.19 2.15
CA ASP A 303 12.93 -21.12 2.43
C ASP A 303 12.58 -20.44 3.76
N PRO A 304 13.49 -20.39 4.75
CA PRO A 304 13.18 -19.86 6.08
C PRO A 304 12.69 -18.41 6.08
N ARG A 305 13.22 -17.56 5.19
CA ARG A 305 12.85 -16.14 5.09
C ARG A 305 11.44 -16.01 4.51
N MET A 306 11.16 -16.67 3.39
CA MET A 306 9.84 -16.65 2.77
C MET A 306 8.76 -17.30 3.65
N ARG A 307 9.13 -18.33 4.43
CA ARG A 307 8.24 -18.91 5.44
C ARG A 307 7.87 -17.91 6.51
N ALA A 308 8.84 -17.20 7.09
CA ALA A 308 8.59 -16.17 8.09
C ALA A 308 7.74 -15.00 7.53
N ILE A 309 7.99 -14.60 6.28
CA ILE A 309 7.14 -13.62 5.57
C ILE A 309 5.71 -14.14 5.47
N GLY A 310 5.51 -15.39 5.05
CA GLY A 310 4.18 -16.00 4.95
C GLY A 310 3.47 -16.15 6.29
N GLU A 311 4.19 -16.51 7.35
CA GLU A 311 3.66 -16.57 8.72
C GLU A 311 3.17 -15.18 9.17
N ALA A 312 3.93 -14.12 8.89
CA ALA A 312 3.55 -12.74 9.19
C ALA A 312 2.40 -12.22 8.31
N ASN A 313 2.33 -12.64 7.04
CA ASN A 313 1.33 -12.17 6.08
C ASN A 313 -0.04 -12.87 6.23
N ARG A 314 -0.13 -13.94 7.04
CA ARG A 314 -1.37 -14.70 7.19
C ARG A 314 -2.52 -13.81 7.64
N GLU A 315 -2.34 -13.03 8.69
CA GLU A 315 -3.41 -12.17 9.21
C GLU A 315 -3.81 -11.10 8.19
N ASN A 316 -2.83 -10.38 7.62
CA ASN A 316 -3.06 -9.40 6.57
C ASN A 316 -3.87 -9.98 5.40
N THR A 317 -3.58 -11.22 4.98
CA THR A 317 -4.33 -11.90 3.92
C THR A 317 -5.80 -12.09 4.30
N HIS A 318 -6.10 -12.50 5.53
CA HIS A 318 -7.49 -12.70 5.98
C HIS A 318 -8.27 -11.40 5.99
N LEU A 319 -7.63 -10.31 6.41
CA LEU A 319 -8.23 -8.98 6.44
C LEU A 319 -8.39 -8.40 5.03
N PHE A 320 -7.39 -8.59 4.17
CA PHE A 320 -7.40 -8.18 2.76
C PHE A 320 -8.56 -8.81 1.97
N LEU A 321 -8.82 -10.10 2.15
CA LEU A 321 -9.90 -10.81 1.46
C LEU A 321 -11.28 -10.23 1.79
N GLU A 322 -11.49 -9.79 3.02
CA GLU A 322 -12.75 -9.16 3.42
C GLU A 322 -12.81 -7.70 2.98
N SER A 323 -11.76 -6.92 3.27
CA SER A 323 -11.68 -5.48 2.97
C SER A 323 -11.95 -5.20 1.49
N LEU A 324 -11.25 -5.89 0.60
CA LEU A 324 -11.44 -5.72 -0.84
C LEU A 324 -12.65 -6.47 -1.37
N GLY A 325 -13.09 -7.54 -0.72
CA GLY A 325 -14.18 -8.38 -1.22
C GLY A 325 -15.56 -7.82 -0.94
N LEU A 326 -15.77 -7.21 0.24
CA LEU A 326 -17.10 -6.95 0.80
C LEU A 326 -17.98 -6.12 -0.13
N TYR A 327 -17.55 -4.92 -0.49
CA TYR A 327 -18.35 -4.04 -1.33
C TYR A 327 -18.40 -4.52 -2.80
N PRO A 328 -17.28 -4.87 -3.47
CA PRO A 328 -17.34 -5.31 -4.86
C PRO A 328 -18.19 -6.56 -5.09
N LEU A 329 -18.06 -7.59 -4.25
CA LEU A 329 -18.82 -8.82 -4.45
C LEU A 329 -20.29 -8.62 -4.08
N MET A 330 -20.59 -8.03 -2.92
CA MET A 330 -21.98 -7.91 -2.48
C MET A 330 -22.77 -6.83 -3.24
N HIS A 331 -22.16 -5.67 -3.50
CA HIS A 331 -22.86 -4.55 -4.13
C HIS A 331 -22.76 -4.57 -5.66
N ARG A 332 -21.60 -4.94 -6.24
CA ARG A 332 -21.42 -4.86 -7.71
C ARG A 332 -21.77 -6.15 -8.43
N LEU A 333 -21.74 -7.30 -7.74
CA LEU A 333 -22.18 -8.59 -8.28
C LEU A 333 -23.50 -9.08 -7.66
N ASP A 334 -24.15 -8.25 -6.85
CA ASP A 334 -25.37 -8.60 -6.11
C ASP A 334 -25.25 -9.90 -5.29
N MET A 335 -24.04 -10.23 -4.81
CA MET A 335 -23.79 -11.44 -4.04
C MET A 335 -24.51 -11.35 -2.67
N PRO A 336 -25.41 -12.29 -2.33
CA PRO A 336 -26.05 -12.30 -1.03
C PRO A 336 -25.04 -12.44 0.11
N GLU A 337 -25.31 -11.79 1.24
CA GLU A 337 -24.43 -11.78 2.42
C GLU A 337 -24.01 -13.18 2.88
N VAL A 338 -24.96 -14.12 2.95
CA VAL A 338 -24.69 -15.51 3.33
C VAL A 338 -23.67 -16.15 2.38
N GLN A 339 -23.83 -15.94 1.07
CA GLN A 339 -22.90 -16.47 0.07
C GLN A 339 -21.51 -15.83 0.18
N PHE A 340 -21.45 -14.52 0.43
CA PHE A 340 -20.18 -13.82 0.65
C PHE A 340 -19.45 -14.35 1.88
N GLN A 341 -20.15 -14.55 3.00
CA GLN A 341 -19.55 -15.06 4.23
C GLN A 341 -19.05 -16.51 4.06
N GLU A 342 -19.80 -17.37 3.37
CA GLU A 342 -19.36 -18.73 3.03
C GLU A 342 -18.11 -18.73 2.14
N LEU A 343 -18.08 -17.87 1.12
CA LEU A 343 -16.94 -17.72 0.23
C LEU A 343 -15.71 -17.20 0.98
N LEU A 344 -15.87 -16.17 1.81
CA LEU A 344 -14.82 -15.55 2.61
C LEU A 344 -14.23 -16.56 3.60
N ALA A 345 -15.07 -17.29 4.34
CA ALA A 345 -14.63 -18.30 5.30
C ALA A 345 -13.82 -19.40 4.62
N GLY A 346 -14.30 -19.93 3.49
CA GLY A 346 -13.56 -20.93 2.71
C GLY A 346 -12.25 -20.38 2.15
N ALA A 347 -12.25 -19.17 1.61
CA ALA A 347 -11.04 -18.55 1.05
C ALA A 347 -9.97 -18.31 2.11
N ARG A 348 -10.36 -17.90 3.33
CA ARG A 348 -9.47 -17.75 4.49
C ARG A 348 -8.87 -19.08 4.95
N GLN A 349 -9.67 -20.14 4.96
CA GLN A 349 -9.20 -21.48 5.28
C GLN A 349 -8.16 -21.95 4.25
N GLU A 350 -8.48 -21.84 2.97
CA GLU A 350 -7.58 -22.25 1.87
C GLU A 350 -6.31 -21.40 1.79
N ALA A 351 -6.38 -20.08 2.02
CA ALA A 351 -5.20 -19.22 2.08
C ALA A 351 -4.24 -19.62 3.22
N SER A 352 -4.78 -20.21 4.29
CA SER A 352 -4.00 -20.73 5.42
C SER A 352 -3.49 -22.15 5.23
N ASP A 353 -3.93 -22.85 4.18
CA ASP A 353 -3.56 -24.25 3.95
C ASP A 353 -2.18 -24.32 3.29
N PRO A 354 -1.13 -24.81 4.00
CA PRO A 354 0.20 -24.87 3.45
C PRO A 354 0.35 -25.88 2.31
N SER A 355 -0.59 -26.83 2.16
CA SER A 355 -0.59 -27.79 1.06
C SER A 355 -0.93 -27.13 -0.28
N LEU A 356 -1.70 -26.04 -0.27
CA LEU A 356 -2.05 -25.28 -1.46
C LEU A 356 -0.94 -24.35 -1.93
N LYS A 357 0.06 -24.07 -1.08
CA LYS A 357 1.21 -23.20 -1.39
C LYS A 357 0.81 -21.91 -2.11
N ALA A 358 -0.23 -21.25 -1.60
CA ALA A 358 -0.86 -20.12 -2.27
C ALA A 358 -0.04 -18.84 -2.10
N TYR A 359 0.03 -18.02 -3.16
CA TYR A 359 0.71 -16.73 -3.16
C TYR A 359 0.02 -15.71 -4.06
N ILE A 360 0.29 -14.44 -3.78
CA ILE A 360 -0.04 -13.32 -4.67
C ILE A 360 1.25 -12.87 -5.38
N PRO A 361 1.30 -12.81 -6.72
CA PRO A 361 2.42 -12.23 -7.43
C PRO A 361 2.53 -10.73 -7.12
N LEU A 362 3.62 -10.32 -6.47
CA LEU A 362 3.96 -8.94 -6.15
C LEU A 362 4.99 -8.42 -7.16
N TYR A 363 4.63 -7.41 -7.94
CA TYR A 363 5.49 -6.78 -8.94
C TYR A 363 6.08 -5.50 -8.38
N ILE A 364 7.41 -5.43 -8.39
CA ILE A 364 8.18 -4.23 -8.12
C ILE A 364 8.73 -3.73 -9.45
N CYS A 365 8.61 -2.43 -9.69
CA CYS A 365 9.17 -1.79 -10.87
C CYS A 365 9.78 -0.45 -10.49
N ILE A 366 11.01 -0.20 -10.92
CA ILE A 366 11.65 1.12 -10.84
C ILE A 366 12.01 1.59 -12.24
N GLY A 367 12.07 2.91 -12.42
CA GLY A 367 12.54 3.52 -13.66
C GLY A 367 13.02 4.95 -13.42
N ARG A 368 14.11 5.32 -14.08
CA ARG A 368 14.72 6.64 -13.97
C ARG A 368 14.32 7.54 -15.13
N LYS A 369 14.14 8.81 -14.84
CA LYS A 369 14.01 9.83 -15.86
C LYS A 369 15.37 10.21 -16.45
N PRO A 370 15.55 10.20 -17.77
CA PRO A 370 16.82 10.55 -18.40
C PRO A 370 17.22 12.03 -18.25
#